data_AF-A0A7C4QF70-F1
#
_entry.id   AF-A0A7C4QF70-F1
#
_cell.length_a   1.000
_cell.length_b   1.000
_cell.length_c   1.000
_cell.angle_alpha   90.00
_cell.angle_beta   90.00
_cell.angle_gamma   90.00
#
_symmetry.space_group_name_H-M   'P 1'
#
loop_
_entity.id
_entity.type
_entity.pdbx_description
1 polymer ?
#
loop_
_entity_poly.entity_id
_entity_poly.type
_entity_poly.pdbx_seq_one_letter_code
_entity_poly.pdbx_strand_id
1 'polypeptide(L)'
;MPPFNRWRLSLLAFALAACVAPTPAATAPPAALPSPIIRTSTPVPSATASPAPPATATGTASPPPTATVAPTPASLNPLTGLPLPDPAVLNRRPLAIKVAHFPRSVREHQVGLSSADNVWEHYAEGGVTRFTAIFWSQSPEKVGNVRSARLIDALLGDAYQAVLVASGSSTGTMNRLRENEALYRRIVAEATGYSGCPLLCREESAALTTNKLFTSPAALWQLAAEKGFGPPEALTGYPFDATPPAAGASVTTLHLDFQLNNTIAEWRYDAASGQYARWVDTNALPELAPHVDTLNGQALTAANIVVLYVAHVASNIREAEGGARYFSYDIQMTGDGPARVFRDGRMWEARWVRADEPGRLPSFLNADGAPIPLKPGVTWFEVLSANSPTQVDEAAGRFQARFRAPNPFPATPTATP
;
A
#
# COMPACT_ATOMS: atom_id res chain seq x y z
N MET A 1 -32.92 56.41 13.68
CA MET A 1 -32.55 57.84 13.65
C MET A 1 -31.05 57.97 13.91
N PRO A 2 -30.33 58.81 13.15
CA PRO A 2 -28.86 58.86 12.98
C PRO A 2 -28.22 59.86 13.99
N PRO A 3 -26.93 60.34 13.94
CA PRO A 3 -26.12 60.87 12.80
C PRO A 3 -24.70 60.26 12.69
N PHE A 4 -24.07 60.13 11.51
CA PHE A 4 -23.41 61.11 10.60
C PHE A 4 -22.05 61.71 11.04
N ASN A 5 -21.01 61.33 10.28
CA ASN A 5 -19.85 62.09 9.74
C ASN A 5 -19.10 63.13 10.59
N ARG A 6 -17.75 63.07 10.51
CA ARG A 6 -16.92 64.17 9.98
C ARG A 6 -15.49 63.75 9.57
N TRP A 7 -15.13 64.25 8.40
CA TRP A 7 -13.81 64.27 7.73
C TRP A 7 -12.79 65.24 8.37
N ARG A 8 -11.53 65.13 7.88
CA ARG A 8 -10.40 66.09 7.78
C ARG A 8 -9.20 65.67 8.66
N LEU A 9 -7.92 65.74 8.26
CA LEU A 9 -7.22 66.54 7.25
C LEU A 9 -5.84 65.87 6.98
N SER A 10 -5.32 66.05 5.76
CA SER A 10 -4.03 65.55 5.27
C SER A 10 -2.82 66.26 5.89
N LEU A 11 -1.69 65.57 6.02
CA LEU A 11 -0.33 66.17 6.04
C LEU A 11 0.66 65.17 5.43
N LEU A 12 1.06 65.43 4.18
CA LEU A 12 2.23 64.87 3.53
C LEU A 12 3.47 65.64 4.01
N ALA A 13 4.52 64.92 4.43
CA ALA A 13 5.87 65.46 4.51
C ALA A 13 6.87 64.40 4.04
N PHE A 14 7.52 64.69 2.91
CA PHE A 14 8.64 63.95 2.32
C PHE A 14 9.94 64.26 3.07
N ALA A 15 10.77 63.25 3.38
CA ALA A 15 12.20 63.45 3.56
C ALA A 15 13.02 62.15 3.38
N LEU A 16 13.76 62.14 2.27
CA LEU A 16 15.08 61.57 1.98
C LEU A 16 15.44 60.14 2.41
N ALA A 17 15.52 59.28 1.39
CA ALA A 17 16.30 58.05 1.38
C ALA A 17 17.81 58.37 1.27
N ALA A 18 18.60 57.86 2.21
CA ALA A 18 20.06 57.79 2.10
C ALA A 18 20.47 56.34 1.84
N CYS A 19 21.04 56.10 0.66
CA CYS A 19 21.62 54.82 0.27
C CYS A 19 22.92 54.57 1.06
N VAL A 20 23.01 53.45 1.76
CA VAL A 20 24.28 52.95 2.32
C VAL A 20 24.77 51.85 1.39
N ALA A 21 25.92 52.11 0.74
CA ALA A 21 26.63 51.15 -0.08
C ALA A 21 27.39 50.13 0.80
N PRO A 22 27.32 48.81 0.52
CA PRO A 22 28.14 47.83 1.20
C PRO A 22 29.58 47.83 0.67
N THR A 23 30.53 47.80 1.61
CA THR A 23 31.99 47.79 1.44
C THR A 23 32.46 46.51 0.71
N PRO A 24 33.41 46.59 -0.24
CA PRO A 24 33.88 45.43 -1.01
C PRO A 24 34.72 44.45 -0.18
N ALA A 25 34.51 43.16 -0.48
CA ALA A 25 35.23 42.02 0.10
C ALA A 25 36.70 41.98 -0.36
N ALA A 26 37.59 41.55 0.54
CA ALA A 26 39.01 41.41 0.27
C ALA A 26 39.31 40.22 -0.65
N THR A 27 40.11 40.49 -1.69
CA THR A 27 40.60 39.57 -2.71
C THR A 27 41.62 38.56 -2.15
N ALA A 28 41.46 37.28 -2.48
CA ALA A 28 42.46 36.25 -2.22
C ALA A 28 43.57 36.27 -3.29
N PRO A 29 44.86 36.08 -2.91
CA PRO A 29 45.99 36.11 -3.85
C PRO A 29 46.10 34.87 -4.76
N PRO A 30 46.77 34.99 -5.92
CA PRO A 30 46.73 34.04 -7.02
C PRO A 30 47.58 32.76 -6.83
N ALA A 31 47.16 31.70 -7.53
CA ALA A 31 47.78 30.39 -7.59
C ALA A 31 49.18 30.41 -8.26
N ALA A 32 50.12 29.66 -7.68
CA ALA A 32 51.45 29.45 -8.23
C ALA A 32 51.48 28.28 -9.23
N LEU A 33 52.19 28.47 -10.35
CA LEU A 33 52.44 27.52 -11.42
C LEU A 33 53.59 26.53 -11.10
N PRO A 34 53.69 25.37 -11.79
CA PRO A 34 54.60 24.27 -11.43
C PRO A 34 56.01 24.41 -12.04
N SER A 35 56.99 23.69 -11.49
CA SER A 35 58.36 23.49 -12.05
C SER A 35 58.95 22.14 -11.56
N PRO A 36 60.08 21.63 -12.11
CA PRO A 36 60.13 20.56 -13.11
C PRO A 36 60.67 19.21 -12.58
N ILE A 37 60.55 18.17 -13.41
CA ILE A 37 61.01 16.79 -13.16
C ILE A 37 62.55 16.70 -13.27
N ILE A 38 63.20 16.10 -12.28
CA ILE A 38 64.60 15.61 -12.34
C ILE A 38 64.60 14.11 -12.04
N ARG A 39 65.20 13.32 -12.94
CA ARG A 39 65.46 11.87 -12.75
C ARG A 39 66.81 11.69 -12.07
N THR A 40 66.91 10.81 -11.08
CA THR A 40 68.20 10.27 -10.63
C THR A 40 68.07 8.86 -10.02
N SER A 41 69.19 8.15 -10.08
CA SER A 41 69.41 6.71 -10.22
C SER A 41 69.24 5.82 -8.99
N THR A 42 68.87 4.58 -9.28
CA THR A 42 68.88 3.38 -8.44
C THR A 42 70.27 3.06 -7.84
N PRO A 43 70.36 2.79 -6.53
CA PRO A 43 71.46 1.99 -5.97
C PRO A 43 71.04 0.53 -5.79
N VAL A 44 71.91 -0.38 -6.21
CA VAL A 44 71.83 -1.83 -5.96
C VAL A 44 72.31 -2.14 -4.53
N PRO A 45 71.56 -2.88 -3.70
CA PRO A 45 72.10 -3.47 -2.48
C PRO A 45 72.53 -4.93 -2.67
N SER A 46 73.62 -5.22 -1.98
CA SER A 46 74.45 -6.41 -1.96
C SER A 46 73.82 -7.58 -1.19
N ALA A 47 74.25 -8.80 -1.52
CA ALA A 47 73.87 -10.04 -0.85
C ALA A 47 74.48 -10.13 0.57
N THR A 48 73.65 -10.52 1.55
CA THR A 48 74.08 -10.93 2.89
C THR A 48 73.48 -12.30 3.23
N ALA A 49 74.31 -13.18 3.76
CA ALA A 49 74.04 -14.60 3.98
C ALA A 49 73.19 -14.91 5.24
N SER A 50 72.51 -16.05 5.12
CA SER A 50 71.60 -16.78 6.00
C SER A 50 72.03 -17.03 7.45
N PRO A 51 71.05 -17.12 8.37
CA PRO A 51 71.01 -18.15 9.40
C PRO A 51 69.98 -19.25 9.05
N ALA A 52 70.23 -20.46 9.54
CA ALA A 52 69.46 -21.69 9.30
C ALA A 52 68.14 -21.73 10.12
N PRO A 53 67.13 -22.53 9.71
CA PRO A 53 65.75 -22.42 10.17
C PRO A 53 65.47 -23.19 11.48
N PRO A 54 64.54 -22.72 12.34
CA PRO A 54 63.90 -23.55 13.36
C PRO A 54 62.83 -24.47 12.75
N ALA A 55 62.59 -25.58 13.45
CA ALA A 55 61.81 -26.73 13.00
C ALA A 55 60.36 -26.43 12.57
N THR A 56 59.95 -27.21 11.58
CA THR A 56 58.64 -27.37 10.96
C THR A 56 57.48 -27.42 11.97
N ALA A 57 56.59 -26.43 11.91
CA ALA A 57 55.22 -26.57 12.38
C ALA A 57 54.37 -27.06 11.18
N THR A 58 53.76 -28.22 11.35
CA THR A 58 52.84 -28.84 10.41
C THR A 58 51.67 -27.89 10.15
N GLY A 59 51.62 -27.28 8.96
CA GLY A 59 50.51 -26.45 8.54
C GLY A 59 49.22 -27.27 8.48
N THR A 60 48.27 -26.96 9.35
CA THR A 60 46.89 -27.41 9.24
C THR A 60 46.35 -26.95 7.88
N ALA A 61 45.80 -27.88 7.10
CA ALA A 61 45.22 -27.59 5.80
C ALA A 61 44.16 -26.49 5.94
N SER A 62 44.37 -25.39 5.21
CA SER A 62 43.37 -24.34 5.02
C SER A 62 42.12 -24.97 4.40
N PRO A 63 40.91 -24.68 4.91
CA PRO A 63 39.69 -25.18 4.29
C PRO A 63 39.61 -24.65 2.85
N PRO A 64 39.12 -25.45 1.89
CA PRO A 64 38.97 -25.00 0.52
C PRO A 64 38.06 -23.77 0.48
N PRO A 65 38.27 -22.82 -0.45
CA PRO A 65 37.41 -21.67 -0.60
C PRO A 65 35.97 -22.16 -0.78
N THR A 66 35.08 -21.77 0.14
CA THR A 66 33.65 -22.00 0.02
C THR A 66 33.21 -21.45 -1.31
N ALA A 67 32.79 -22.33 -2.23
CA ALA A 67 32.17 -21.92 -3.47
C ALA A 67 31.00 -21.00 -3.13
N THR A 68 31.12 -19.72 -3.50
CA THR A 68 29.99 -18.80 -3.49
C THR A 68 28.98 -19.38 -4.48
N VAL A 69 27.90 -19.95 -3.94
CA VAL A 69 26.76 -20.40 -4.73
C VAL A 69 26.32 -19.20 -5.56
N ALA A 70 26.48 -19.29 -6.89
CA ALA A 70 25.92 -18.30 -7.80
C ALA A 70 24.44 -18.13 -7.46
N PRO A 71 23.89 -16.90 -7.40
CA PRO A 71 22.49 -16.71 -7.07
C PRO A 71 21.66 -17.52 -8.07
N THR A 72 20.94 -18.52 -7.55
CA THR A 72 19.85 -19.20 -8.26
C THR A 72 18.98 -18.10 -8.89
N PRO A 73 18.51 -18.25 -10.15
CA PRO A 73 17.57 -17.29 -10.71
C PRO A 73 16.42 -17.14 -9.71
N ALA A 74 16.34 -15.97 -9.07
CA ALA A 74 15.38 -15.78 -7.99
C ALA A 74 14.00 -15.85 -8.62
N SER A 75 13.19 -16.82 -8.20
CA SER A 75 11.77 -16.79 -8.55
C SER A 75 11.17 -15.48 -8.05
N LEU A 76 10.38 -14.81 -8.87
CA LEU A 76 9.73 -13.58 -8.45
C LEU A 76 8.41 -13.89 -7.75
N ASN A 77 8.05 -13.11 -6.75
CA ASN A 77 6.71 -13.11 -6.17
C ASN A 77 5.71 -12.59 -7.23
N PRO A 78 4.70 -13.37 -7.63
CA PRO A 78 3.74 -12.94 -8.66
C PRO A 78 2.92 -11.71 -8.26
N LEU A 79 2.80 -11.40 -6.97
CA LEU A 79 2.00 -10.28 -6.49
C LEU A 79 2.78 -8.98 -6.34
N THR A 80 4.12 -9.04 -6.30
CA THR A 80 4.98 -7.88 -6.07
C THR A 80 6.13 -7.74 -7.07
N GLY A 81 6.45 -8.76 -7.86
CA GLY A 81 7.61 -8.76 -8.75
C GLY A 81 8.95 -8.75 -8.02
N LEU A 82 8.96 -8.88 -6.69
CA LEU A 82 10.19 -8.91 -5.89
C LEU A 82 10.82 -10.31 -5.89
N PRO A 83 12.16 -10.40 -5.84
CA PRO A 83 12.87 -11.67 -5.68
C PRO A 83 12.42 -12.43 -4.42
N LEU A 84 12.21 -13.73 -4.55
CA LEU A 84 12.01 -14.64 -3.43
C LEU A 84 13.29 -15.43 -3.17
N PRO A 85 13.89 -15.29 -1.97
CA PRO A 85 15.03 -16.13 -1.58
C PRO A 85 14.69 -17.62 -1.55
N ASP A 86 13.45 -17.96 -1.18
CA ASP A 86 12.92 -19.31 -1.19
C ASP A 86 11.59 -19.37 -1.98
N PRO A 87 11.59 -19.92 -3.21
CA PRO A 87 10.38 -20.13 -4.00
C PRO A 87 9.33 -21.01 -3.29
N ALA A 88 9.74 -21.91 -2.38
CA ALA A 88 8.83 -22.82 -1.69
C ALA A 88 7.82 -22.09 -0.80
N VAL A 89 8.09 -20.83 -0.45
CA VAL A 89 7.14 -19.94 0.22
C VAL A 89 5.82 -19.83 -0.57
N LEU A 90 5.84 -19.94 -1.91
CA LEU A 90 4.64 -19.88 -2.73
C LEU A 90 3.84 -21.19 -2.77
N ASN A 91 4.36 -22.29 -2.20
CA ASN A 91 3.63 -23.55 -2.09
C ASN A 91 2.51 -23.50 -1.04
N ARG A 92 2.38 -22.40 -0.30
CA ARG A 92 1.23 -22.11 0.56
C ARG A 92 0.19 -21.26 -0.18
N ARG A 93 -1.04 -21.29 0.29
CA ARG A 93 -2.11 -20.42 -0.19
C ARG A 93 -1.93 -18.97 0.31
N PRO A 94 -2.23 -17.93 -0.49
CA PRO A 94 -2.31 -16.57 0.05
C PRO A 94 -3.32 -16.46 1.18
N LEU A 95 -3.11 -15.52 2.10
CA LEU A 95 -4.07 -15.12 3.12
C LEU A 95 -4.69 -13.79 2.70
N ALA A 96 -6.01 -13.67 2.78
CA ALA A 96 -6.73 -12.42 2.63
C ALA A 96 -7.28 -12.04 4.00
N ILE A 97 -6.64 -11.09 4.68
CA ILE A 97 -6.95 -10.73 6.06
C ILE A 97 -7.71 -9.41 6.07
N LYS A 98 -8.92 -9.43 6.63
CA LYS A 98 -9.74 -8.24 6.78
C LYS A 98 -9.23 -7.37 7.92
N VAL A 99 -8.90 -6.11 7.66
CA VAL A 99 -8.39 -5.18 8.68
C VAL A 99 -9.31 -3.96 8.82
N ALA A 100 -9.62 -3.59 10.06
CA ALA A 100 -10.40 -2.41 10.41
C ALA A 100 -9.62 -1.13 10.09
N HIS A 101 -10.28 -0.12 9.52
CA HIS A 101 -9.67 1.21 9.32
C HIS A 101 -10.41 2.33 10.07
N PHE A 102 -11.57 2.01 10.67
CA PHE A 102 -12.41 2.94 11.42
C PHE A 102 -12.92 2.27 12.70
N PRO A 103 -13.17 3.02 13.80
CA PRO A 103 -12.92 4.46 14.01
C PRO A 103 -11.43 4.83 13.94
N ARG A 104 -11.10 6.13 13.85
CA ARG A 104 -9.70 6.60 13.73
C ARG A 104 -8.74 5.97 14.75
N SER A 105 -9.20 5.77 15.99
CA SER A 105 -8.41 5.17 17.06
C SER A 105 -7.93 3.74 16.77
N VAL A 106 -8.56 3.01 15.84
CA VAL A 106 -8.07 1.67 15.46
C VAL A 106 -6.76 1.74 14.69
N ARG A 107 -6.48 2.86 14.01
CA ARG A 107 -5.31 3.06 13.14
C ARG A 107 -4.00 3.04 13.92
N GLU A 108 -4.03 3.58 15.14
CA GLU A 108 -2.91 3.56 16.10
C GLU A 108 -2.58 2.14 16.61
N HIS A 109 -3.44 1.16 16.30
CA HIS A 109 -3.30 -0.24 16.70
C HIS A 109 -3.29 -1.19 15.49
N GLN A 110 -3.19 -0.67 14.26
CA GLN A 110 -3.06 -1.52 13.08
C GLN A 110 -1.65 -2.09 13.02
N VAL A 111 -1.56 -3.40 12.82
CA VAL A 111 -0.29 -4.15 12.85
C VAL A 111 -0.18 -5.08 11.64
N GLY A 112 1.03 -5.19 11.10
CA GLY A 112 1.42 -6.14 10.06
C GLY A 112 1.10 -5.70 8.62
N LEU A 113 0.46 -4.55 8.40
CA LEU A 113 0.12 -4.05 7.06
C LEU A 113 1.35 -3.72 6.20
N SER A 114 2.48 -3.34 6.81
CA SER A 114 3.73 -3.05 6.10
C SER A 114 4.34 -4.30 5.43
N SER A 115 3.93 -5.50 5.83
CA SER A 115 4.37 -6.77 5.24
C SER A 115 3.40 -7.33 4.21
N ALA A 116 2.29 -6.65 3.89
CA ALA A 116 1.33 -7.13 2.90
C ALA A 116 1.92 -7.05 1.48
N ASP A 117 1.65 -8.06 0.66
CA ASP A 117 2.04 -8.06 -0.76
C ASP A 117 1.15 -7.11 -1.56
N ASN A 118 -0.16 -7.14 -1.28
CA ASN A 118 -1.16 -6.23 -1.81
C ASN A 118 -2.12 -5.79 -0.70
N VAL A 119 -2.66 -4.58 -0.80
CA VAL A 119 -3.72 -4.12 0.11
C VAL A 119 -4.86 -3.51 -0.69
N TRP A 120 -6.09 -3.92 -0.39
CA TRP A 120 -7.30 -3.38 -0.99
C TRP A 120 -8.03 -2.50 0.03
N GLU A 121 -8.12 -1.21 -0.22
CA GLU A 121 -9.04 -0.31 0.48
C GLU A 121 -10.33 -0.17 -0.31
N HIS A 122 -11.45 -0.39 0.36
CA HIS A 122 -12.75 -0.21 -0.24
C HIS A 122 -13.76 0.31 0.78
N TYR A 123 -14.81 0.92 0.27
CA TYR A 123 -15.95 1.32 1.08
C TYR A 123 -16.63 0.10 1.72
N ALA A 124 -16.86 0.16 3.03
CA ALA A 124 -17.61 -0.85 3.76
C ALA A 124 -19.09 -0.42 3.88
N GLU A 125 -19.36 0.53 4.76
CA GLU A 125 -20.68 1.11 5.00
C GLU A 125 -20.56 2.41 5.81
N GLY A 126 -21.64 3.17 5.97
CA GLY A 126 -21.70 4.29 6.93
C GLY A 126 -20.64 5.38 6.78
N GLY A 127 -20.06 5.56 5.58
CA GLY A 127 -18.99 6.54 5.38
C GLY A 127 -17.60 6.06 5.82
N VAL A 128 -17.36 4.75 5.96
CA VAL A 128 -16.07 4.19 6.40
C VAL A 128 -15.52 3.17 5.42
N THR A 129 -14.20 3.01 5.41
CA THR A 129 -13.49 1.97 4.64
C THR A 129 -12.96 0.86 5.53
N ARG A 130 -12.59 -0.24 4.89
CA ARG A 130 -11.80 -1.33 5.49
C ARG A 130 -10.75 -1.79 4.50
N PHE A 131 -9.74 -2.50 5.03
CA PHE A 131 -8.74 -3.13 4.19
C PHE A 131 -9.00 -4.63 4.05
N THR A 132 -8.63 -5.16 2.90
CA THR A 132 -8.34 -6.59 2.71
C THR A 132 -6.87 -6.69 2.32
N ALA A 133 -6.04 -7.09 3.29
CA ALA A 133 -4.59 -7.21 3.12
C ALA A 133 -4.23 -8.62 2.70
N ILE A 134 -3.47 -8.75 1.61
CA ILE A 134 -3.04 -10.01 1.02
C ILE A 134 -1.61 -10.32 1.45
N PHE A 135 -1.43 -11.49 2.06
CA PHE A 135 -0.11 -11.99 2.46
C PHE A 135 0.16 -13.32 1.76
N TRP A 136 1.29 -13.44 1.10
CA TRP A 136 1.74 -14.66 0.46
C TRP A 136 3.23 -14.90 0.64
N SER A 137 4.07 -13.86 0.56
CA SER A 137 5.52 -13.99 0.71
C SER A 137 6.03 -13.70 2.12
N GLN A 138 5.43 -12.75 2.81
CA GLN A 138 5.88 -12.30 4.13
C GLN A 138 4.95 -12.81 5.24
N SER A 139 5.54 -13.10 6.40
CA SER A 139 4.82 -13.64 7.57
C SER A 139 5.07 -12.75 8.79
N PRO A 140 4.42 -11.57 8.91
CA PRO A 140 4.51 -10.80 10.14
C PRO A 140 4.00 -11.64 11.32
N GLU A 141 4.51 -11.40 12.53
CA GLU A 141 4.12 -12.17 13.72
C GLU A 141 2.63 -12.03 14.05
N LYS A 142 2.05 -10.87 13.72
CA LYS A 142 0.71 -10.46 14.11
C LYS A 142 0.11 -9.51 13.08
N VAL A 143 -1.16 -9.73 12.74
CA VAL A 143 -1.95 -8.87 11.84
C VAL A 143 -3.26 -8.50 12.50
N GLY A 144 -3.66 -7.23 12.36
CA GLY A 144 -4.96 -6.75 12.84
C GLY A 144 -5.07 -5.23 12.79
N ASN A 145 -6.17 -4.65 13.27
CA ASN A 145 -7.30 -5.33 13.92
C ASN A 145 -8.18 -6.08 12.92
N VAL A 146 -8.33 -7.39 13.08
CA VAL A 146 -9.15 -8.23 12.21
C VAL A 146 -10.63 -7.83 12.32
N ARG A 147 -11.26 -7.53 11.18
CA ARG A 147 -12.65 -7.04 11.12
C ARG A 147 -13.55 -7.92 10.24
N SER A 148 -14.80 -7.53 10.11
CA SER A 148 -15.85 -8.32 9.47
C SER A 148 -15.76 -8.24 7.95
N ALA A 149 -15.97 -9.38 7.30
CA ALA A 149 -16.02 -9.48 5.85
C ALA A 149 -17.22 -8.74 5.25
N ARG A 150 -17.10 -8.36 3.98
CA ARG A 150 -18.09 -7.70 3.12
C ARG A 150 -18.22 -8.47 1.82
N LEU A 151 -19.20 -8.11 0.99
CA LEU A 151 -19.49 -8.83 -0.26
C LEU A 151 -18.27 -8.88 -1.20
N ILE A 152 -17.46 -7.81 -1.24
CA ILE A 152 -16.21 -7.79 -2.01
C ILE A 152 -15.22 -8.89 -1.59
N ASP A 153 -15.27 -9.38 -0.34
CA ASP A 153 -14.36 -10.43 0.13
C ASP A 153 -14.69 -11.81 -0.46
N ALA A 154 -15.92 -12.00 -0.95
CA ALA A 154 -16.25 -13.18 -1.76
C ALA A 154 -15.47 -13.16 -3.08
N LEU A 155 -15.39 -11.98 -3.69
CA LEU A 155 -14.67 -11.76 -4.94
C LEU A 155 -13.15 -11.83 -4.72
N LEU A 156 -12.61 -11.11 -3.73
CA LEU A 156 -11.17 -11.08 -3.47
C LEU A 156 -10.66 -12.45 -2.98
N GLY A 157 -11.42 -13.14 -2.12
CA GLY A 157 -11.07 -14.48 -1.67
C GLY A 157 -10.98 -15.51 -2.80
N ASP A 158 -11.83 -15.36 -3.83
CA ASP A 158 -11.82 -16.21 -5.02
C ASP A 158 -10.74 -15.80 -6.03
N ALA A 159 -10.61 -14.49 -6.30
CA ALA A 159 -9.62 -13.93 -7.22
C ALA A 159 -8.18 -14.21 -6.78
N TYR A 160 -7.88 -14.12 -5.48
CA TYR A 160 -6.59 -14.52 -4.92
C TYR A 160 -6.52 -16.02 -4.56
N GLN A 161 -7.64 -16.74 -4.69
CA GLN A 161 -7.83 -18.09 -4.16
C GLN A 161 -7.27 -18.19 -2.72
N ALA A 162 -7.54 -17.21 -1.87
CA ALA A 162 -6.91 -17.04 -0.57
C ALA A 162 -7.64 -17.77 0.57
N VAL A 163 -6.97 -18.03 1.69
CA VAL A 163 -7.66 -18.25 2.97
C VAL A 163 -8.18 -16.90 3.44
N LEU A 164 -9.50 -16.74 3.50
CA LEU A 164 -10.13 -15.49 3.93
C LEU A 164 -10.22 -15.48 5.45
N VAL A 165 -9.65 -14.46 6.09
CA VAL A 165 -9.62 -14.29 7.54
C VAL A 165 -10.39 -13.04 7.93
N ALA A 166 -11.40 -13.21 8.77
CA ALA A 166 -12.26 -12.14 9.24
C ALA A 166 -12.76 -12.41 10.66
N SER A 167 -13.23 -11.38 11.36
CA SER A 167 -13.87 -11.60 12.67
C SER A 167 -15.22 -12.32 12.53
N GLY A 168 -15.84 -12.20 11.36
CA GLY A 168 -17.19 -12.68 11.04
C GLY A 168 -17.77 -11.84 9.90
N SER A 169 -19.09 -11.79 9.79
CA SER A 169 -19.82 -10.89 8.89
C SER A 169 -21.26 -10.75 9.36
N SER A 170 -22.08 -9.97 8.65
CA SER A 170 -23.54 -10.12 8.76
C SER A 170 -23.97 -11.51 8.27
N THR A 171 -25.15 -11.97 8.70
CA THR A 171 -25.73 -13.23 8.23
C THR A 171 -25.89 -13.25 6.70
N GLY A 172 -26.35 -12.14 6.11
CA GLY A 172 -26.53 -12.05 4.66
C GLY A 172 -25.21 -12.13 3.90
N THR A 173 -24.17 -11.44 4.37
CA THR A 173 -22.83 -11.53 3.77
C THR A 173 -22.23 -12.93 3.94
N MET A 174 -22.44 -13.59 5.08
CA MET A 174 -21.97 -14.97 5.27
C MET A 174 -22.71 -15.95 4.34
N ASN A 175 -24.00 -15.70 4.08
CA ASN A 175 -24.77 -16.49 3.13
C ASN A 175 -24.23 -16.32 1.71
N ARG A 176 -23.93 -15.09 1.26
CA ARG A 176 -23.27 -14.86 -0.04
C ARG A 176 -21.92 -15.56 -0.12
N LEU A 177 -21.09 -15.49 0.93
CA LEU A 177 -19.79 -16.18 0.98
C LEU A 177 -19.94 -17.71 0.86
N ARG A 178 -21.04 -18.27 1.37
CA ARG A 178 -21.34 -19.71 1.31
C ARG A 178 -21.75 -20.20 -0.09
N GLU A 179 -22.18 -19.30 -0.98
CA GLU A 179 -22.54 -19.65 -2.36
C GLU A 179 -21.35 -20.21 -3.15
N ASN A 180 -20.12 -19.81 -2.81
CA ASN A 180 -18.89 -20.42 -3.31
C ASN A 180 -18.35 -21.41 -2.27
N GLU A 181 -18.68 -22.69 -2.42
CA GLU A 181 -18.30 -23.74 -1.47
C GLU A 181 -16.77 -23.87 -1.31
N ALA A 182 -16.04 -23.75 -2.42
CA ALA A 182 -14.57 -23.87 -2.43
C ALA A 182 -13.90 -22.74 -1.63
N LEU A 183 -14.43 -21.52 -1.72
CA LEU A 183 -14.01 -20.39 -0.87
C LEU A 183 -14.47 -20.58 0.57
N TYR A 184 -15.73 -20.95 0.80
CA TYR A 184 -16.32 -21.05 2.13
C TYR A 184 -15.54 -22.00 3.06
N ARG A 185 -15.06 -23.13 2.52
CA ARG A 185 -14.21 -24.09 3.25
C ARG A 185 -12.90 -23.48 3.75
N ARG A 186 -12.43 -22.38 3.15
CA ARG A 186 -11.19 -21.66 3.46
C ARG A 186 -11.43 -20.36 4.25
N ILE A 187 -12.60 -20.18 4.85
CA ILE A 187 -12.89 -19.00 5.69
C ILE A 187 -12.55 -19.29 7.15
N VAL A 188 -11.63 -18.50 7.70
CA VAL A 188 -11.27 -18.49 9.11
C VAL A 188 -11.97 -17.31 9.79
N ALA A 189 -13.04 -17.61 10.51
CA ALA A 189 -13.80 -16.65 11.31
C ALA A 189 -14.44 -17.34 12.52
N GLU A 190 -14.83 -16.56 13.53
CA GLU A 190 -15.56 -17.09 14.70
C GLU A 190 -16.87 -17.77 14.28
N ALA A 191 -17.58 -17.18 13.33
CA ALA A 191 -18.82 -17.74 12.78
C ALA A 191 -18.61 -19.05 11.98
N THR A 192 -17.38 -19.37 11.58
CA THR A 192 -17.04 -20.64 10.89
C THR A 192 -16.35 -21.65 11.81
N GLY A 193 -16.37 -21.40 13.13
CA GLY A 193 -15.87 -22.33 14.14
C GLY A 193 -14.40 -22.18 14.50
N TYR A 194 -13.74 -21.12 14.04
CA TYR A 194 -12.36 -20.81 14.44
C TYR A 194 -12.37 -19.73 15.52
N SER A 195 -11.77 -20.00 16.67
CA SER A 195 -11.67 -19.03 17.75
C SER A 195 -10.44 -19.30 18.60
N GLY A 196 -9.95 -18.29 19.29
CA GLY A 196 -8.84 -18.41 20.22
C GLY A 196 -7.48 -18.28 19.56
N CYS A 197 -6.48 -18.04 20.41
CA CYS A 197 -5.10 -17.90 19.97
C CYS A 197 -4.49 -19.22 19.51
N PRO A 198 -3.60 -19.22 18.50
CA PRO A 198 -3.08 -18.05 17.76
C PRO A 198 -3.89 -17.66 16.50
N LEU A 199 -4.96 -18.38 16.16
CA LEU A 199 -5.72 -18.14 14.92
C LEU A 199 -6.52 -16.84 14.97
N LEU A 200 -7.29 -16.63 16.03
CA LEU A 200 -8.08 -15.42 16.26
C LEU A 200 -7.93 -15.02 17.73
N CYS A 201 -6.92 -14.20 17.99
CA CYS A 201 -6.53 -13.70 19.30
C CYS A 201 -7.29 -12.43 19.65
N ARG A 202 -8.21 -12.54 20.60
CA ARG A 202 -8.99 -11.41 21.08
C ARG A 202 -8.31 -10.84 22.33
N GLU A 203 -7.69 -9.67 22.20
CA GLU A 203 -7.04 -8.96 23.32
C GLU A 203 -8.08 -8.27 24.22
N GLU A 204 -9.28 -8.02 23.70
CA GLU A 204 -10.41 -7.47 24.46
C GLU A 204 -11.74 -8.04 23.95
N SER A 205 -12.67 -8.33 24.88
CA SER A 205 -13.96 -8.97 24.58
C SER A 205 -14.74 -8.24 23.49
N ALA A 206 -15.40 -9.01 22.61
CA ALA A 206 -16.27 -8.49 21.55
C ALA A 206 -17.45 -7.68 22.10
N ALA A 207 -17.84 -7.93 23.36
CA ALA A 207 -18.89 -7.18 24.05
C ALA A 207 -18.45 -5.74 24.39
N LEU A 208 -17.15 -5.50 24.55
CA LEU A 208 -16.57 -4.18 24.82
C LEU A 208 -16.12 -3.50 23.53
N THR A 209 -15.42 -4.22 22.67
CA THR A 209 -14.92 -3.69 21.40
C THR A 209 -14.80 -4.75 20.32
N THR A 210 -15.07 -4.35 19.09
CA THR A 210 -14.84 -5.19 17.90
C THR A 210 -13.47 -4.97 17.27
N ASN A 211 -12.66 -4.06 17.84
CA ASN A 211 -11.42 -3.55 17.25
C ASN A 211 -10.15 -4.04 17.96
N LYS A 212 -10.19 -5.17 18.67
CA LYS A 212 -9.04 -5.77 19.37
C LYS A 212 -8.94 -7.27 19.11
N LEU A 213 -9.14 -7.65 17.84
CA LEU A 213 -8.97 -9.01 17.35
C LEU A 213 -7.74 -9.04 16.44
N PHE A 214 -6.85 -10.01 16.64
CA PHE A 214 -5.62 -10.17 15.88
C PHE A 214 -5.46 -11.61 15.42
N THR A 215 -4.58 -11.83 14.46
CA THR A 215 -4.27 -13.16 13.93
C THR A 215 -2.78 -13.32 13.69
N SER A 216 -2.32 -14.57 13.55
CA SER A 216 -0.95 -14.90 13.18
C SER A 216 -0.91 -15.59 11.82
N PRO A 217 -0.32 -14.95 10.78
CA PRO A 217 -0.10 -15.57 9.47
C PRO A 217 0.54 -16.97 9.54
N ALA A 218 1.55 -17.15 10.40
CA ALA A 218 2.20 -18.45 10.59
C ALA A 218 1.21 -19.53 11.04
N ALA A 219 0.36 -19.23 12.02
CA ALA A 219 -0.66 -20.17 12.49
C ALA A 219 -1.74 -20.45 11.43
N LEU A 220 -2.13 -19.43 10.65
CA LEU A 220 -3.09 -19.59 9.56
C LEU A 220 -2.56 -20.50 8.46
N TRP A 221 -1.27 -20.39 8.10
CA TRP A 221 -0.65 -21.30 7.14
C TRP A 221 -0.45 -22.71 7.69
N GLN A 222 -0.15 -22.85 8.98
CA GLN A 222 -0.13 -24.15 9.63
C GLN A 222 -1.52 -24.81 9.55
N LEU A 223 -2.58 -24.09 9.90
CA LEU A 223 -3.95 -24.56 9.74
C LEU A 223 -4.26 -24.93 8.28
N ALA A 224 -3.86 -24.09 7.32
CA ALA A 224 -4.08 -24.37 5.90
C ALA A 224 -3.38 -25.67 5.44
N ALA A 225 -2.18 -25.94 5.95
CA ALA A 225 -1.47 -27.18 5.70
C ALA A 225 -2.19 -28.39 6.33
N GLU A 226 -2.63 -28.29 7.59
CA GLU A 226 -3.40 -29.32 8.29
C GLU A 226 -4.73 -29.63 7.59
N LYS A 227 -5.38 -28.62 7.00
CA LYS A 227 -6.62 -28.77 6.21
C LYS A 227 -6.38 -29.21 4.76
N GLY A 228 -5.12 -29.30 4.32
CA GLY A 228 -4.78 -29.69 2.95
C GLY A 228 -5.21 -28.67 1.90
N PHE A 229 -5.23 -27.37 2.23
CA PHE A 229 -5.68 -26.33 1.30
C PHE A 229 -4.73 -26.09 0.13
N GLY A 230 -3.49 -26.59 0.16
CA GLY A 230 -2.52 -26.52 -0.94
C GLY A 230 -2.21 -25.10 -1.45
N PRO A 231 -1.33 -24.96 -2.47
CA PRO A 231 -1.14 -23.70 -3.17
C PRO A 231 -2.38 -23.32 -4.01
N PRO A 232 -2.49 -22.05 -4.46
CA PRO A 232 -3.49 -21.69 -5.46
C PRO A 232 -3.25 -22.46 -6.76
N GLU A 233 -4.32 -22.84 -7.46
CA GLU A 233 -4.23 -23.67 -8.68
C GLU A 233 -3.78 -22.87 -9.90
N ALA A 234 -4.23 -21.61 -10.01
CA ALA A 234 -4.01 -20.78 -11.19
C ALA A 234 -4.01 -19.28 -10.84
N LEU A 235 -3.38 -18.90 -9.72
CA LEU A 235 -3.24 -17.49 -9.37
C LEU A 235 -2.19 -16.83 -10.27
N THR A 236 -2.66 -16.04 -11.22
CA THR A 236 -1.78 -15.20 -12.03
C THR A 236 -1.44 -13.93 -11.29
N GLY A 237 -0.18 -13.55 -11.33
CA GLY A 237 0.31 -12.28 -10.81
C GLY A 237 0.02 -11.08 -11.72
N TYR A 238 0.72 -9.98 -11.46
CA TYR A 238 0.74 -8.81 -12.33
C TYR A 238 2.01 -8.79 -13.20
N PRO A 239 1.98 -8.14 -14.37
CA PRO A 239 3.22 -7.81 -15.09
C PRO A 239 3.99 -6.74 -14.30
N PHE A 240 5.29 -6.95 -14.12
CA PHE A 240 6.18 -6.00 -13.45
C PHE A 240 7.32 -5.55 -14.36
N ASP A 241 7.66 -4.27 -14.29
CA ASP A 241 8.83 -3.68 -14.93
C ASP A 241 9.42 -2.60 -14.04
N ALA A 242 10.73 -2.63 -13.79
CA ALA A 242 11.42 -1.59 -13.04
C ALA A 242 11.41 -0.24 -13.79
N THR A 243 11.37 -0.28 -15.12
CA THR A 243 11.27 0.90 -15.97
C THR A 243 9.80 1.33 -16.07
N PRO A 244 9.46 2.59 -15.74
CA PRO A 244 8.09 3.07 -15.92
C PRO A 244 7.74 3.20 -17.41
N PRO A 245 6.47 2.98 -17.80
CA PRO A 245 6.02 3.25 -19.16
C PRO A 245 6.25 4.72 -19.58
N ALA A 246 6.31 4.99 -20.88
CA ALA A 246 6.34 6.36 -21.38
C ALA A 246 5.02 7.12 -21.06
N ALA A 247 5.05 8.45 -21.19
CA ALA A 247 3.85 9.32 -21.19
C ALA A 247 2.94 9.33 -19.94
N GLY A 248 3.48 9.04 -18.75
CA GLY A 248 2.74 9.24 -17.49
C GLY A 248 2.69 10.72 -17.08
N ALA A 249 1.53 11.20 -16.64
CA ALA A 249 1.33 12.55 -16.10
C ALA A 249 2.07 12.71 -14.77
N SER A 250 2.68 13.86 -14.50
CA SER A 250 3.42 14.10 -13.25
C SER A 250 2.44 14.23 -12.08
N VAL A 251 2.39 13.21 -11.21
CA VAL A 251 1.51 13.17 -10.04
C VAL A 251 2.26 12.56 -8.85
N THR A 252 2.71 13.45 -7.96
CA THR A 252 3.45 13.10 -6.75
C THR A 252 2.55 13.04 -5.52
N THR A 253 1.29 13.45 -5.61
CA THR A 253 0.34 13.38 -4.48
C THR A 253 -1.04 12.94 -4.95
N LEU A 254 -1.61 11.95 -4.26
CA LEU A 254 -2.99 11.49 -4.48
C LEU A 254 -3.78 11.75 -3.21
N HIS A 255 -4.89 12.49 -3.31
CA HIS A 255 -5.79 12.76 -2.22
C HIS A 255 -7.12 12.04 -2.43
N LEU A 256 -7.51 11.19 -1.48
CA LEU A 256 -8.72 10.37 -1.54
C LEU A 256 -9.63 10.73 -0.37
N ASP A 257 -10.79 11.30 -0.68
CA ASP A 257 -11.84 11.65 0.27
C ASP A 257 -12.96 10.61 0.18
N PHE A 258 -12.91 9.58 1.04
CA PHE A 258 -13.97 8.55 1.07
C PHE A 258 -15.25 9.05 1.74
N GLN A 259 -15.08 9.86 2.77
CA GLN A 259 -16.15 10.60 3.43
C GLN A 259 -15.52 11.70 4.26
N LEU A 260 -15.87 12.95 3.93
CA LEU A 260 -15.37 14.12 4.64
C LEU A 260 -15.62 13.98 6.15
N ASN A 261 -14.57 14.26 6.93
CA ASN A 261 -14.53 14.11 8.39
C ASN A 261 -14.59 12.68 8.95
N ASN A 262 -14.53 11.63 8.12
CA ASN A 262 -14.47 10.24 8.59
C ASN A 262 -13.27 9.46 8.06
N THR A 263 -12.99 9.55 6.75
CA THR A 263 -11.94 8.77 6.11
C THR A 263 -11.35 9.53 4.93
N ILE A 264 -10.16 10.07 5.16
CA ILE A 264 -9.35 10.73 4.13
C ILE A 264 -7.98 10.05 4.14
N ALA A 265 -7.49 9.73 2.95
CA ALA A 265 -6.15 9.21 2.74
C ALA A 265 -5.40 10.11 1.76
N GLU A 266 -4.10 10.28 1.98
CA GLU A 266 -3.22 10.90 1.01
C GLU A 266 -1.99 10.02 0.79
N TRP A 267 -1.60 9.88 -0.46
CA TRP A 267 -0.36 9.21 -0.83
C TRP A 267 0.62 10.24 -1.35
N ARG A 268 1.81 10.29 -0.76
CA ARG A 268 2.86 11.26 -1.11
C ARG A 268 4.08 10.53 -1.64
N TYR A 269 4.42 10.77 -2.90
CA TYR A 269 5.61 10.22 -3.51
C TYR A 269 6.88 10.84 -2.92
N ASP A 270 7.80 9.98 -2.52
CA ASP A 270 9.16 10.36 -2.16
C ASP A 270 10.13 9.86 -3.23
N ALA A 271 10.80 10.79 -3.91
CA ALA A 271 11.73 10.46 -4.99
C ALA A 271 12.99 9.74 -4.49
N ALA A 272 13.38 9.93 -3.22
CA ALA A 272 14.58 9.31 -2.66
C ALA A 272 14.39 7.80 -2.45
N SER A 273 13.26 7.39 -1.87
CA SER A 273 12.89 5.98 -1.74
C SER A 273 12.24 5.39 -3.00
N GLY A 274 11.68 6.24 -3.86
CA GLY A 274 10.92 5.82 -5.03
C GLY A 274 9.55 5.23 -4.69
N GLN A 275 9.01 5.53 -3.51
CA GLN A 275 7.77 4.97 -2.96
C GLN A 275 6.77 6.08 -2.64
N TYR A 276 5.49 5.73 -2.55
CA TYR A 276 4.45 6.58 -1.97
C TYR A 276 4.27 6.25 -0.50
N ALA A 277 4.36 7.24 0.40
CA ALA A 277 4.01 7.09 1.80
C ALA A 277 2.52 7.43 2.02
N ARG A 278 1.83 6.63 2.83
CA ARG A 278 0.41 6.83 3.15
C ARG A 278 0.25 7.76 4.36
N TRP A 279 -0.68 8.70 4.24
CA TRP A 279 -1.10 9.64 5.27
C TRP A 279 -2.60 9.53 5.49
N VAL A 280 -3.08 9.78 6.71
CA VAL A 280 -4.48 9.62 7.12
C VAL A 280 -5.00 10.81 7.88
N ASP A 281 -6.32 11.00 7.84
CA ASP A 281 -6.98 11.98 8.68
C ASP A 281 -6.80 11.70 10.18
N THR A 282 -6.73 12.79 10.93
CA THR A 282 -6.67 12.83 12.39
C THR A 282 -7.89 13.55 12.94
N ASN A 283 -8.00 13.68 14.26
CA ASN A 283 -9.00 14.55 14.88
C ASN A 283 -8.71 16.05 14.70
N ALA A 284 -7.58 16.42 14.10
CA ALA A 284 -7.12 17.80 13.89
C ALA A 284 -7.12 18.20 12.40
N LEU A 285 -8.14 17.79 11.63
CA LEU A 285 -8.27 18.18 10.22
C LEU A 285 -8.11 19.70 10.03
N PRO A 286 -7.46 20.17 8.93
CA PRO A 286 -7.05 19.40 7.75
C PRO A 286 -5.70 18.68 7.88
N GLU A 287 -5.06 18.67 9.06
CA GLU A 287 -3.78 18.00 9.25
C GLU A 287 -3.91 16.48 9.14
N LEU A 288 -3.09 15.89 8.27
CA LEU A 288 -2.94 14.44 8.12
C LEU A 288 -1.67 13.98 8.84
N ALA A 289 -1.69 12.76 9.37
CA ALA A 289 -0.52 12.12 9.98
C ALA A 289 -0.03 10.94 9.12
N PRO A 290 1.26 10.56 9.20
CA PRO A 290 1.74 9.33 8.58
C PRO A 290 0.93 8.13 9.10
N HIS A 291 0.48 7.27 8.20
CA HIS A 291 -0.13 6.01 8.60
C HIS A 291 0.99 5.02 8.89
N VAL A 292 1.14 4.62 10.14
CA VAL A 292 2.24 3.79 10.62
C VAL A 292 1.73 2.39 10.95
N ASP A 293 2.51 1.37 10.61
CA ASP A 293 2.32 0.02 11.13
C ASP A 293 2.86 -0.03 12.57
N THR A 294 1.97 -0.19 13.54
CA THR A 294 2.32 -0.18 14.97
C THR A 294 3.25 -1.34 15.34
N LEU A 295 3.32 -2.39 14.53
CA LEU A 295 4.18 -3.55 14.81
C LEU A 295 5.67 -3.19 14.78
N ASN A 296 6.06 -2.30 13.86
CA ASN A 296 7.45 -1.97 13.60
C ASN A 296 7.75 -0.47 13.57
N GLY A 297 6.73 0.38 13.75
CA GLY A 297 6.87 1.84 13.74
C GLY A 297 7.17 2.43 12.35
N GLN A 298 7.04 1.65 11.27
CA GLN A 298 7.32 2.10 9.91
C GLN A 298 6.08 2.70 9.26
N ALA A 299 6.27 3.77 8.48
CA ALA A 299 5.20 4.30 7.64
C ALA A 299 4.78 3.25 6.60
N LEU A 300 3.47 3.15 6.37
CA LEU A 300 2.94 2.36 5.26
C LEU A 300 3.34 3.01 3.95
N THR A 301 3.95 2.23 3.08
CA THR A 301 4.41 2.69 1.76
C THR A 301 3.94 1.75 0.66
N ALA A 302 3.93 2.25 -0.57
CA ALA A 302 3.59 1.50 -1.76
C ALA A 302 4.51 1.87 -2.92
N ALA A 303 4.91 0.87 -3.71
CA ALA A 303 5.55 1.11 -5.00
C ALA A 303 4.52 1.53 -6.05
N ASN A 304 3.30 1.00 -5.91
CA ASN A 304 2.18 1.25 -6.81
C ASN A 304 0.92 1.58 -6.02
N ILE A 305 0.15 2.53 -6.54
CA ILE A 305 -1.24 2.74 -6.13
C ILE A 305 -2.10 2.57 -7.38
N VAL A 306 -3.19 1.84 -7.28
CA VAL A 306 -4.14 1.67 -8.37
C VAL A 306 -5.51 2.10 -7.86
N VAL A 307 -6.05 3.16 -8.44
CA VAL A 307 -7.41 3.60 -8.17
C VAL A 307 -8.33 2.92 -9.18
N LEU A 308 -9.30 2.14 -8.71
CA LEU A 308 -10.31 1.49 -9.56
C LEU A 308 -11.66 2.19 -9.41
N TYR A 309 -12.35 2.42 -10.51
CA TYR A 309 -13.73 2.91 -10.51
C TYR A 309 -14.66 1.75 -10.82
N VAL A 310 -15.45 1.34 -9.82
CA VAL A 310 -16.24 0.12 -9.87
C VAL A 310 -17.70 0.42 -9.51
N ALA A 311 -18.64 -0.23 -10.19
CA ALA A 311 -20.05 -0.12 -9.85
C ALA A 311 -20.29 -0.66 -8.43
N HIS A 312 -20.84 0.19 -7.56
CA HIS A 312 -21.30 -0.20 -6.23
C HIS A 312 -22.83 -0.25 -6.25
N VAL A 313 -23.40 -1.43 -6.02
CA VAL A 313 -24.85 -1.66 -6.06
C VAL A 313 -25.33 -1.95 -4.65
N ALA A 314 -26.29 -1.17 -4.15
CA ALA A 314 -26.89 -1.43 -2.85
C ALA A 314 -27.59 -2.79 -2.85
N SER A 315 -27.33 -3.59 -1.81
CA SER A 315 -28.03 -4.85 -1.58
C SER A 315 -29.11 -4.69 -0.51
N ASN A 316 -29.95 -5.71 -0.34
CA ASN A 316 -30.88 -5.81 0.79
C ASN A 316 -30.24 -6.42 2.05
N ILE A 317 -28.93 -6.74 2.01
CA ILE A 317 -28.20 -7.32 3.14
C ILE A 317 -27.91 -6.22 4.16
N ARG A 318 -28.35 -6.44 5.40
CA ARG A 318 -28.15 -5.49 6.50
C ARG A 318 -26.79 -5.70 7.15
N GLU A 319 -26.03 -4.61 7.26
CA GLU A 319 -24.77 -4.51 7.98
C GLU A 319 -24.92 -3.67 9.25
N ALA A 320 -23.93 -3.74 10.13
CA ALA A 320 -23.85 -2.93 11.33
C ALA A 320 -22.44 -2.37 11.55
N GLU A 321 -22.36 -1.07 11.82
CA GLU A 321 -21.12 -0.36 12.15
C GLU A 321 -21.43 0.72 13.20
N GLY A 322 -20.60 0.80 14.25
CA GLY A 322 -20.81 1.74 15.36
C GLY A 322 -22.20 1.70 16.02
N GLY A 323 -22.90 0.56 15.98
CA GLY A 323 -24.27 0.41 16.49
C GLY A 323 -25.38 0.87 15.53
N ALA A 324 -25.04 1.50 14.41
CA ALA A 324 -25.97 1.87 13.35
C ALA A 324 -26.16 0.74 12.33
N ARG A 325 -27.32 0.73 11.66
CA ARG A 325 -27.69 -0.26 10.62
C ARG A 325 -27.49 0.35 9.25
N TYR A 326 -26.82 -0.37 8.37
CA TYR A 326 -26.58 0.03 6.97
C TYR A 326 -26.96 -1.10 6.01
N PHE A 327 -26.95 -0.81 4.72
CA PHE A 327 -27.00 -1.83 3.68
C PHE A 327 -25.59 -2.12 3.16
N SER A 328 -25.33 -3.38 2.85
CA SER A 328 -24.10 -3.80 2.18
C SER A 328 -24.14 -3.38 0.71
N TYR A 329 -22.97 -3.13 0.13
CA TYR A 329 -22.82 -2.83 -1.30
C TYR A 329 -22.11 -3.98 -2.01
N ASP A 330 -22.70 -4.44 -3.09
CA ASP A 330 -22.03 -5.33 -4.03
C ASP A 330 -21.10 -4.49 -4.91
N ILE A 331 -19.81 -4.80 -4.88
CA ILE A 331 -18.78 -4.10 -5.64
C ILE A 331 -18.47 -4.95 -6.87
N GLN A 332 -19.07 -4.58 -8.00
CA GLN A 332 -19.10 -5.39 -9.21
C GLN A 332 -17.77 -5.30 -9.98
N MET A 333 -16.74 -5.95 -9.46
CA MET A 333 -15.40 -5.94 -10.03
C MET A 333 -15.20 -7.05 -11.09
N THR A 334 -16.25 -7.54 -11.72
CA THR A 334 -16.20 -8.44 -12.89
C THR A 334 -16.52 -7.63 -14.15
N GLY A 335 -15.81 -7.89 -15.25
CA GLY A 335 -15.93 -7.12 -16.49
C GLY A 335 -14.81 -6.10 -16.58
N ASP A 336 -15.14 -4.83 -16.75
CA ASP A 336 -14.16 -3.77 -16.92
C ASP A 336 -14.63 -2.40 -16.41
N GLY A 337 -13.69 -1.48 -16.28
CA GLY A 337 -13.97 -0.10 -15.97
C GLY A 337 -12.72 0.78 -15.96
N PRO A 338 -12.87 2.08 -15.69
CA PRO A 338 -11.73 2.99 -15.60
C PRO A 338 -10.83 2.64 -14.40
N ALA A 339 -9.53 2.80 -14.56
CA ALA A 339 -8.54 2.75 -13.49
C ALA A 339 -7.49 3.85 -13.67
N ARG A 340 -6.79 4.23 -12.60
CA ARG A 340 -5.58 5.05 -12.66
C ARG A 340 -4.45 4.32 -11.96
N VAL A 341 -3.31 4.18 -12.62
CA VAL A 341 -2.13 3.52 -12.07
C VAL A 341 -1.10 4.58 -11.71
N PHE A 342 -0.60 4.56 -10.48
CA PHE A 342 0.38 5.49 -9.97
C PHE A 342 1.64 4.74 -9.55
N ARG A 343 2.79 5.15 -10.08
CA ARG A 343 4.12 4.64 -9.74
C ARG A 343 5.16 5.68 -10.16
N ASP A 344 6.31 5.69 -9.49
CA ASP A 344 7.44 6.55 -9.88
C ASP A 344 7.09 8.07 -9.98
N GLY A 345 6.18 8.55 -9.13
CA GLY A 345 5.75 9.96 -9.12
C GLY A 345 4.88 10.35 -10.32
N ARG A 346 4.29 9.37 -11.01
CA ARG A 346 3.50 9.55 -12.23
C ARG A 346 2.19 8.80 -12.18
N MET A 347 1.24 9.24 -13.00
CA MET A 347 -0.07 8.63 -13.19
C MET A 347 -0.27 8.22 -14.66
N TRP A 348 -0.83 7.03 -14.87
CA TRP A 348 -1.34 6.57 -16.17
C TRP A 348 -2.84 6.33 -16.11
N GLU A 349 -3.52 6.83 -17.12
CA GLU A 349 -4.89 6.47 -17.46
C GLU A 349 -4.95 5.00 -17.89
N ALA A 350 -5.86 4.23 -17.29
CA ALA A 350 -5.98 2.81 -17.55
C ALA A 350 -7.45 2.36 -17.62
N ARG A 351 -7.66 1.18 -18.18
CA ARG A 351 -8.89 0.40 -18.06
C ARG A 351 -8.55 -0.89 -17.31
N TRP A 352 -9.23 -1.14 -16.19
CA TRP A 352 -9.15 -2.45 -15.54
C TRP A 352 -10.05 -3.44 -16.26
N VAL A 353 -9.61 -4.69 -16.37
CA VAL A 353 -10.40 -5.81 -16.92
C VAL A 353 -10.20 -7.02 -16.03
N ARG A 354 -11.29 -7.71 -15.65
CA ARG A 354 -11.24 -8.94 -14.86
C ARG A 354 -12.33 -9.92 -15.30
N ALA A 355 -11.93 -11.15 -15.59
CA ALA A 355 -12.87 -12.24 -15.86
C ALA A 355 -13.51 -12.75 -14.56
N ASP A 356 -14.71 -13.35 -14.67
CA ASP A 356 -15.39 -14.01 -13.56
C ASP A 356 -14.88 -15.43 -13.35
N GLU A 357 -13.59 -15.56 -13.04
CA GLU A 357 -12.93 -16.85 -12.86
C GLU A 357 -12.04 -16.82 -11.61
N PRO A 358 -11.97 -17.92 -10.83
CA PRO A 358 -11.05 -18.05 -9.72
C PRO A 358 -9.60 -17.81 -10.16
N GLY A 359 -8.79 -17.19 -9.30
CA GLY A 359 -7.38 -16.93 -9.62
C GLY A 359 -7.14 -15.76 -10.59
N ARG A 360 -8.19 -15.08 -11.08
CA ARG A 360 -8.07 -13.92 -11.97
C ARG A 360 -8.12 -12.60 -11.22
N LEU A 361 -6.97 -11.94 -11.17
CA LEU A 361 -6.79 -10.56 -10.73
C LEU A 361 -7.11 -9.58 -11.88
N PRO A 362 -7.49 -8.32 -11.58
CA PRO A 362 -7.70 -7.33 -12.63
C PRO A 362 -6.40 -7.00 -13.38
N SER A 363 -6.46 -6.94 -14.70
CA SER A 363 -5.38 -6.42 -15.54
C SER A 363 -5.60 -4.95 -15.85
N PHE A 364 -4.53 -4.17 -16.01
CA PHE A 364 -4.60 -2.74 -16.33
C PHE A 364 -4.10 -2.49 -17.74
N LEU A 365 -4.96 -1.99 -18.61
CA LEU A 365 -4.66 -1.77 -20.02
C LEU A 365 -4.62 -0.27 -20.33
N ASN A 366 -3.69 0.14 -21.18
CA ASN A 366 -3.66 1.49 -21.72
C ASN A 366 -4.74 1.67 -22.83
N ALA A 367 -4.78 2.86 -23.44
CA ALA A 367 -5.73 3.17 -24.52
C ALA A 367 -5.59 2.26 -25.76
N ASP A 368 -4.40 1.72 -26.01
CA ASP A 368 -4.10 0.81 -27.12
C ASP A 368 -4.41 -0.67 -26.79
N GLY A 369 -4.85 -0.95 -25.55
CA GLY A 369 -5.10 -2.31 -25.07
C GLY A 369 -3.86 -3.06 -24.58
N ALA A 370 -2.69 -2.40 -24.52
CA ALA A 370 -1.46 -2.98 -24.00
C ALA A 370 -1.44 -2.94 -22.45
N PRO A 371 -0.89 -3.97 -21.77
CA PRO A 371 -0.76 -3.97 -20.32
C PRO A 371 0.13 -2.84 -19.80
N ILE A 372 -0.27 -2.20 -18.71
CA ILE A 372 0.54 -1.26 -17.94
C ILE A 372 1.25 -2.05 -16.83
N PRO A 373 2.58 -2.25 -16.90
CA PRO A 373 3.30 -2.98 -15.87
C PRO A 373 3.40 -2.18 -14.57
N LEU A 374 3.26 -2.88 -13.45
CA LEU A 374 3.49 -2.33 -12.12
C LEU A 374 5.00 -2.26 -11.83
N LYS A 375 5.41 -1.38 -10.92
CA LYS A 375 6.76 -1.36 -10.37
C LYS A 375 6.93 -2.56 -9.43
N PRO A 376 8.06 -3.29 -9.45
CA PRO A 376 8.33 -4.28 -8.42
C PRO A 376 8.22 -3.66 -7.01
N GLY A 377 7.32 -4.20 -6.19
CA GLY A 377 7.00 -3.74 -4.85
C GLY A 377 5.53 -3.93 -4.48
N VAL A 378 5.16 -3.42 -3.29
CA VAL A 378 3.79 -3.50 -2.75
C VAL A 378 2.84 -2.65 -3.58
N THR A 379 1.64 -3.17 -3.83
CA THR A 379 0.56 -2.44 -4.51
C THR A 379 -0.63 -2.21 -3.60
N TRP A 380 -1.10 -0.96 -3.54
CA TRP A 380 -2.35 -0.60 -2.90
C TRP A 380 -3.45 -0.36 -3.95
N PHE A 381 -4.60 -0.98 -3.74
CA PHE A 381 -5.77 -0.84 -4.59
C PHE A 381 -6.83 -0.01 -3.85
N GLU A 382 -7.18 1.12 -4.43
CA GLU A 382 -8.11 2.10 -3.88
C GLU A 382 -9.42 2.01 -4.69
N VAL A 383 -10.45 1.40 -4.11
CA VAL A 383 -11.68 1.08 -4.83
C VAL A 383 -12.72 2.19 -4.60
N LEU A 384 -12.97 2.95 -5.67
CA LEU A 384 -13.97 4.01 -5.71
C LEU A 384 -15.23 3.57 -6.47
N SER A 385 -16.32 4.31 -6.28
CA SER A 385 -17.53 4.09 -7.07
C SER A 385 -17.36 4.61 -8.50
N ALA A 386 -18.05 3.99 -9.46
CA ALA A 386 -17.97 4.31 -10.89
C ALA A 386 -18.21 5.80 -11.23
N ASN A 387 -18.95 6.52 -10.40
CA ASN A 387 -19.29 7.93 -10.58
C ASN A 387 -18.61 8.86 -9.55
N SER A 388 -17.55 8.40 -8.89
CA SER A 388 -16.71 9.21 -8.01
C SER A 388 -15.99 10.28 -8.83
N PRO A 389 -16.21 11.58 -8.56
CA PRO A 389 -15.55 12.66 -9.31
C PRO A 389 -14.06 12.71 -8.98
N THR A 390 -13.25 12.99 -10.00
CA THR A 390 -11.80 13.18 -9.86
C THR A 390 -11.29 14.39 -10.59
N GLN A 391 -10.18 14.93 -10.09
CA GLN A 391 -9.48 16.07 -10.65
C GLN A 391 -7.98 15.77 -10.70
N VAL A 392 -7.34 16.16 -11.79
CA VAL A 392 -5.89 16.11 -11.96
C VAL A 392 -5.39 17.54 -12.13
N ASP A 393 -4.41 17.93 -11.33
CA ASP A 393 -3.65 19.17 -11.45
C ASP A 393 -2.19 18.80 -11.63
N GLU A 394 -1.76 18.66 -12.89
CA GLU A 394 -0.37 18.28 -13.22
C GLU A 394 0.64 19.36 -12.81
N ALA A 395 0.24 20.64 -12.82
CA ALA A 395 1.11 21.74 -12.41
C ALA A 395 1.42 21.66 -10.91
N ALA A 396 0.44 21.26 -10.10
CA ALA A 396 0.62 20.99 -8.67
C ALA A 396 1.08 19.56 -8.36
N GLY A 397 1.19 18.68 -9.36
CA GLY A 397 1.53 17.27 -9.18
C GLY A 397 0.49 16.49 -8.37
N ARG A 398 -0.80 16.85 -8.46
CA ARG A 398 -1.85 16.38 -7.56
C ARG A 398 -3.01 15.71 -8.30
N PHE A 399 -3.38 14.52 -7.84
CA PHE A 399 -4.65 13.85 -8.15
C PHE A 399 -5.57 13.95 -6.93
N GLN A 400 -6.85 14.20 -7.16
CA GLN A 400 -7.87 14.22 -6.12
C GLN A 400 -9.06 13.39 -6.55
N ALA A 401 -9.58 12.58 -5.64
CA ALA A 401 -10.83 11.86 -5.84
C ALA A 401 -11.71 11.96 -4.60
N ARG A 402 -13.02 12.11 -4.82
CA ARG A 402 -14.02 11.99 -3.76
C ARG A 402 -14.90 10.79 -4.03
N PHE A 403 -14.97 9.87 -3.08
CA PHE A 403 -15.88 8.74 -3.16
C PHE A 403 -17.32 9.25 -3.18
N ARG A 404 -18.10 8.72 -4.11
CA ARG A 404 -19.53 8.98 -4.18
C ARG A 404 -20.29 7.71 -3.82
N ALA A 405 -20.77 7.63 -2.57
CA ALA A 405 -21.61 6.50 -2.19
C ALA A 405 -22.83 6.40 -3.14
N PRO A 406 -23.14 5.20 -3.65
CA PRO A 406 -24.32 5.02 -4.48
C PRO A 406 -25.58 5.37 -3.69
N ASN A 407 -26.56 5.98 -4.36
CA ASN A 407 -27.81 6.36 -3.70
C ASN A 407 -28.57 5.09 -3.27
N PRO A 408 -28.86 4.89 -1.97
CA PRO A 408 -29.57 3.70 -1.50
C PRO A 408 -31.03 3.66 -1.98
N PHE A 409 -31.56 4.77 -2.50
CA PHE A 409 -32.87 4.83 -3.12
C PHE A 409 -32.69 5.23 -4.59
N PRO A 410 -32.97 4.36 -5.58
CA PRO A 410 -33.02 4.81 -6.96
C PRO A 410 -34.00 5.98 -7.04
N ALA A 411 -33.64 7.02 -7.80
CA ALA A 411 -34.56 8.13 -8.04
C ALA A 411 -35.89 7.55 -8.52
N THR A 412 -36.99 7.90 -7.85
CA THR A 412 -38.33 7.59 -8.32
C THR A 412 -38.38 7.99 -9.79
N PRO A 413 -38.73 7.10 -10.73
CA PRO A 413 -38.78 7.48 -12.14
C PRO A 413 -39.67 8.70 -12.24
N THR A 414 -39.10 9.82 -12.68
CA THR A 414 -39.84 11.04 -12.93
C THR A 414 -40.94 10.67 -13.89
N ALA A 415 -42.19 10.73 -13.40
CA ALA A 415 -43.36 10.63 -14.24
C ALA A 415 -43.16 11.63 -15.39
N THR A 416 -43.03 11.09 -16.60
CA THR A 416 -42.93 11.90 -17.80
C THR A 416 -44.23 12.71 -17.91
N PRO A 417 -44.17 14.03 -18.15
CA PRO A 417 -45.36 14.89 -18.14
C PRO A 417 -46.39 14.50 -19.20
#